data_AF-A0A8S3GVL0-F1
#
_entry.id   AF-A0A8S3GVL0-F1
#
_cell.length_a   1.000
_cell.length_b   1.000
_cell.length_c   1.000
_cell.angle_alpha   90.00
_cell.angle_beta   90.00
_cell.angle_gamma   90.00
#
_symmetry.space_group_name_H-M   'P 1'
#
loop_
_entity.id
_entity.type
_entity.pdbx_description
1 polymer ?
#
loop_
_entity_poly.entity_id
_entity_poly.type
_entity_poly.pdbx_seq_one_letter_code
_entity_poly.pdbx_strand_id
1 'polypeptide(L)' 'MQRNTDFDVGNYYYGQGHPTKPHCIRMTHSLILNYGLYRKMKVYRPHKAIADEMTRFHSDEYVQFIQNIRPDNIIDYIK' A
#
# COMPACT_ATOMS: atom_id res chain seq x y z
N MET A 1 1.07 20.24 11.29
CA MET A 1 1.80 18.99 11.59
C MET A 1 1.87 18.15 10.32
N GLN A 2 3.07 18.00 9.75
CA GLN A 2 3.31 17.38 8.43
C GLN A 2 2.84 15.91 8.39
N ARG A 3 1.78 15.63 7.63
CA ARG A 3 1.26 14.30 7.30
C ARG A 3 2.04 13.70 6.12
N ASN A 4 3.34 13.46 6.30
CA ASN A 4 4.22 13.14 5.17
C ASN A 4 4.30 11.64 4.85
N THR A 5 3.56 10.77 5.52
CA THR A 5 3.42 9.35 5.15
C THR A 5 2.00 9.08 4.65
N ASP A 6 1.87 8.17 3.69
CA ASP A 6 0.55 7.80 3.16
C ASP A 6 -0.29 7.08 4.23
N PHE A 7 -1.29 7.78 4.75
CA PHE A 7 -2.12 7.32 5.87
C PHE A 7 -2.95 6.08 5.52
N ASP A 8 -3.28 5.93 4.23
CA ASP A 8 -4.16 4.89 3.74
C ASP A 8 -3.50 3.50 3.77
N VAL A 9 -2.16 3.44 3.72
CA VAL A 9 -1.39 2.19 3.75
C VAL A 9 -1.70 1.34 4.99
N GLY A 10 -1.92 1.98 6.15
CA GLY A 10 -2.25 1.27 7.37
C GLY A 10 -3.69 0.76 7.46
N ASN A 11 -4.55 1.11 6.50
CA ASN A 11 -5.99 0.80 6.48
C ASN A 11 -6.34 -0.38 5.56
N TYR A 12 -5.41 -0.85 4.72
CA TYR A 12 -5.64 -2.02 3.89
C TYR A 12 -5.80 -3.28 4.76
N TYR A 13 -6.83 -4.06 4.47
CA TYR A 13 -7.19 -5.27 5.21
C TYR A 13 -7.16 -6.48 4.29
N TYR A 14 -6.34 -7.47 4.65
CA TYR A 14 -6.12 -8.68 3.87
C TYR A 14 -7.14 -9.80 4.15
N GLY A 15 -8.06 -9.61 5.10
CA GLY A 15 -9.03 -10.62 5.51
C GLY A 15 -8.75 -11.22 6.89
N GLN A 16 -9.77 -11.91 7.43
CA GLN A 16 -9.71 -12.52 8.75
C GLN A 16 -8.72 -13.69 8.76
N GLY A 17 -7.88 -13.76 9.79
CA GLY A 17 -6.87 -14.81 9.92
C GLY A 17 -5.61 -14.61 9.08
N HIS A 18 -5.53 -13.57 8.23
CA HIS A 18 -4.33 -13.31 7.45
C HIS A 18 -3.18 -12.78 8.33
N PRO A 19 -1.96 -13.35 8.26
CA PRO A 19 -0.86 -12.97 9.14
C PRO A 19 -0.32 -11.56 8.83
N THR A 20 -0.30 -11.17 7.56
CA THR A 20 0.17 -9.83 7.14
C THR A 20 -0.86 -8.77 7.46
N LYS A 21 -0.47 -7.77 8.27
CA LYS A 21 -1.32 -6.65 8.70
C LYS A 21 -0.63 -5.32 8.37
N PRO A 22 -1.07 -4.59 7.33
CA PRO A 22 -0.50 -3.29 6.95
C PRO A 22 -0.49 -2.25 8.07
N HIS A 23 -1.35 -2.43 9.07
CA HIS A 23 -1.36 -1.66 10.31
C HIS A 23 0.02 -1.49 10.97
N CYS A 24 0.93 -2.46 10.84
CA CYS A 24 2.28 -2.35 11.39
C CYS A 24 3.04 -1.11 10.89
N ILE A 25 2.82 -0.69 9.65
CA ILE A 25 3.44 0.51 9.06
C ILE A 25 2.96 1.76 9.81
N ARG A 26 1.67 1.82 10.15
CA ARG A 26 1.09 2.92 10.95
C ARG A 26 1.64 2.92 12.38
N MET A 27 1.80 1.74 12.99
CA MET A 27 2.39 1.62 14.32
C MET A 27 3.83 2.15 14.34
N THR A 28 4.66 1.73 13.39
CA THR A 28 6.05 2.20 13.27
C THR A 28 6.12 3.71 13.03
N HIS A 29 5.26 4.25 12.17
CA HIS A 29 5.20 5.70 11.94
C HIS A 29 4.87 6.48 13.23
N SER A 30 3.93 5.99 14.04
CA SER A 30 3.59 6.59 15.33
C SER A 30 4.79 6.63 16.28
N LEU A 31 5.58 5.55 16.34
CA LEU A 31 6.80 5.54 17.15
C LEU A 31 7.82 6.58 16.67
N ILE A 32 8.09 6.64 15.36
CA ILE A 32 9.02 7.61 14.75
C ILE A 32 8.61 9.05 15.08
N LEU A 33 7.31 9.36 15.06
CA LEU A 33 6.79 10.68 15.42
C LEU A 33 6.98 10.98 16.91
N ASN A 34 6.58 10.06 17.79
CA ASN A 34 6.62 10.25 19.24
C ASN A 34 8.05 10.32 19.79
N TYR A 35 9.00 9.59 19.20
CA TYR A 35 10.42 9.71 19.52
C TYR A 35 11.10 10.93 18.88
N GLY A 36 10.39 11.73 18.08
CA GLY A 36 10.93 12.91 17.41
C GLY A 36 11.97 12.61 16.32
N LEU A 37 12.10 11.34 15.91
CA LEU A 37 13.08 10.89 14.92
C LEU A 37 12.82 11.49 13.54
N TYR A 38 11.57 11.82 13.22
CA TYR A 38 11.18 12.47 11.97
C TYR A 38 11.96 13.77 11.69
N ARG A 39 12.44 14.46 12.73
CA ARG A 39 13.23 15.70 12.61
C ARG A 39 14.64 15.47 12.06
N LYS A 40 15.13 14.22 12.12
CA LYS A 40 16.47 13.82 11.70
C LYS A 40 16.48 13.14 10.32
N MET A 41 15.34 13.08 9.65
CA MET A 41 15.20 12.40 8.35
C MET A 41 14.35 13.22 7.40
N LYS A 42 14.53 13.02 6.08
CA LYS A 42 13.64 13.57 5.07
C LYS A 42 12.44 12.64 4.92
N VAL A 43 11.25 13.12 5.23
CA VAL A 43 10.02 12.34 5.14
C VAL A 43 9.26 12.75 3.88
N TYR A 44 9.05 11.78 2.99
CA TYR A 44 8.36 11.96 1.71
C TYR A 44 7.08 11.14 1.65
N ARG A 45 6.05 11.70 1.02
CA ARG A 45 4.85 10.96 0.67
C ARG A 45 5.07 10.30 -0.70
N PRO A 46 4.92 8.97 -0.83
CA PRO A 46 5.06 8.32 -2.12
C PRO A 46 3.94 8.76 -3.07
N HIS A 47 4.26 8.82 -4.37
CA HIS A 47 3.23 8.91 -5.41
C HIS A 47 2.69 7.51 -5.71
N LYS A 48 1.48 7.42 -6.24
CA LYS A 48 0.94 6.15 -6.74
C LYS A 48 1.63 5.83 -8.06
N ALA A 49 2.28 4.68 -8.14
CA ALA A 49 2.90 4.23 -9.37
C ALA A 49 1.85 4.04 -10.48
N ILE A 50 2.18 4.42 -11.70
CA ILE A 50 1.31 4.25 -12.88
C ILE A 50 1.52 2.88 -13.52
N ALA A 51 0.55 2.41 -14.33
CA ALA A 51 0.63 1.11 -14.99
C ALA A 51 1.93 0.94 -15.80
N ASP A 52 2.34 1.97 -16.55
CA ASP A 52 3.59 1.98 -17.33
C ASP A 52 4.85 1.75 -16.48
N GLU A 53 4.86 2.21 -15.22
CA GLU A 53 5.98 1.96 -14.31
C GLU A 53 6.00 0.51 -13.80
N MET A 54 4.82 -0.09 -13.61
CA MET A 54 4.67 -1.47 -13.16
C MET A 54 4.99 -2.48 -14.28
N THR A 55 4.64 -2.16 -15.53
CA THR A 55 4.85 -3.03 -16.70
C THR A 55 6.31 -3.07 -17.17
N ARG A 56 7.20 -2.25 -16.60
CA ARG A 56 8.66 -2.37 -16.80
C ARG A 56 9.22 -3.72 -16.34
N PHE A 57 8.49 -4.43 -15.47
CA PHE A 57 8.86 -5.74 -14.97
C PHE A 57 7.72 -6.77 -15.07
N HIS A 58 6.49 -6.36 -14.74
CA HIS A 58 5.34 -7.24 -14.83
C HIS A 58 4.77 -7.26 -16.25
N SER A 59 4.08 -8.34 -16.64
CA SER A 59 3.38 -8.36 -17.93
C SER A 59 2.18 -7.40 -17.92
N ASP A 60 1.80 -6.91 -19.09
CA ASP A 60 0.66 -6.01 -19.26
C ASP A 60 -0.64 -6.66 -18.78
N GLU A 61 -0.82 -7.97 -19.05
CA GLU A 61 -2.01 -8.71 -18.62
C GLU A 61 -2.11 -8.81 -17.10
N TYR A 62 -0.97 -9.01 -16.41
CA TYR A 62 -0.95 -9.06 -14.96
C TYR A 62 -1.31 -7.70 -14.34
N VAL A 63 -0.75 -6.61 -14.86
CA VAL A 63 -1.04 -5.26 -14.36
C VAL A 63 -2.51 -4.89 -14.59
N GLN A 64 -3.07 -5.25 -15.75
CA GLN A 64 -4.49 -5.07 -16.03
C GLN A 64 -5.38 -5.91 -15.10
N PHE A 65 -4.97 -7.15 -14.81
CA PHE A 65 -5.70 -8.02 -13.89
C PHE A 65 -5.76 -7.40 -12.48
N ILE A 66 -4.63 -7.02 -11.89
CA ILE A 66 -4.60 -6.44 -10.53
C ILE A 66 -5.33 -5.09 -10.45
N GLN A 67 -5.41 -4.35 -11.56
CA GLN A 67 -6.14 -3.08 -11.63
C GLN A 67 -7.66 -3.28 -11.65
N ASN A 68 -8.15 -4.38 -12.21
CA ASN A 68 -9.58 -4.62 -12.43
C ASN A 68 -10.21 -5.61 -11.44
N ILE A 69 -9.41 -6.46 -10.78
CA ILE A 69 -9.91 -7.43 -9.80
C ILE A 69 -10.46 -6.72 -8.55
N ARG A 70 -11.66 -7.12 -8.14
CA ARG A 70 -12.38 -6.60 -6.98
C ARG A 70 -13.16 -7.75 -6.31
N PRO A 71 -13.50 -7.67 -5.01
CA PRO A 71 -14.18 -8.76 -4.30
C PRO A 71 -15.46 -9.26 -4.97
N ASP A 72 -16.17 -8.39 -5.69
CA ASP A 72 -17.43 -8.66 -6.40
C ASP A 72 -17.25 -9.40 -7.73
N ASN A 73 -16.10 -9.29 -8.38
CA ASN A 73 -15.86 -9.91 -9.70
C ASN A 73 -14.88 -11.10 -9.66
N ILE A 74 -14.44 -11.54 -8.46
CA ILE A 74 -13.51 -12.67 -8.30
C ILE A 74 -13.99 -13.93 -9.05
N ILE A 75 -15.29 -14.22 -9.00
CA ILE A 75 -15.88 -15.42 -9.61
C ILE A 75 -15.69 -15.44 -11.13
N ASP A 76 -15.68 -14.27 -11.78
CA ASP A 76 -15.53 -14.14 -13.23
C ASP A 76 -14.11 -14.48 -13.70
N TYR A 77 -13.11 -14.36 -12.82
CA TYR A 77 -11.71 -14.69 -13.09
C TYR A 77 -11.30 -16.11 -12.67
N ILE A 78 -12.17 -16.83 -11.96
CA ILE A 78 -11.92 -18.22 -11.52
C ILE A 78 -12.44 -19.24 -12.55
N LYS A 79 -13.30 -18.82 -13.49
CA LYS A 79 -13.79 -19.67 -14.59
C LYS A 79 -12.76 -19.84 -15.69
#